data_AF-A0A971GMN1-F1
#
_entry.id   AF-A0A971GMN1-F1
#
_cell.length_a   1.000
_cell.length_b   1.000
_cell.length_c   1.000
_cell.angle_alpha   90.00
_cell.angle_beta   90.00
_cell.angle_gamma   90.00
#
_symmetry.space_group_name_H-M   'P 1'
#
loop_
_entity.id
_entity.type
_entity.pdbx_description
1 polymer ?
#
loop_
_entity_poly.entity_id
_entity_poly.type
_entity_poly.pdbx_seq_one_letter_code
_entity_poly.pdbx_strand_id
1 'polypeptide(L)' 'MNYIHCTQKLLQEIKAPVTDLKDLSPDNSGLGNWYCNLFRFNRRKCLIFTNELTLYTFFIYGVM' A
#
# COMPACT_ATOMS: atom_id res chain seq x y z
N MET A 1 -1.25 -3.28 -11.22
CA MET A 1 -0.94 -3.36 -9.79
C MET A 1 -1.91 -4.39 -9.27
N ASN A 2 -1.43 -5.59 -8.94
CA ASN A 2 -2.30 -6.74 -8.70
C ASN A 2 -2.81 -6.75 -7.27
N TYR A 3 -1.90 -6.69 -6.30
CA TYR A 3 -2.21 -6.57 -4.89
C TYR A 3 -1.44 -5.41 -4.25
N ILE A 4 -2.09 -4.76 -3.27
CA ILE A 4 -1.46 -3.77 -2.40
C ILE A 4 -1.44 -4.33 -0.98
N HIS A 5 -0.26 -4.70 -0.51
CA HIS A 5 -0.03 -5.13 0.86
C HIS A 5 -0.03 -3.91 1.78
N CYS A 6 -1.13 -3.72 2.49
CA CYS A 6 -1.29 -2.61 3.42
C CYS A 6 -0.88 -3.02 4.83
N THR A 7 -0.19 -2.13 5.56
CA THR A 7 0.01 -2.31 7.00
C THR A 7 -1.29 -2.18 7.77
N GLN A 8 -1.37 -2.82 8.94
CA GLN A 8 -2.51 -2.67 9.85
C GLN A 8 -2.83 -1.20 10.17
N LYS A 9 -1.78 -0.38 10.35
CA LYS A 9 -1.92 1.07 10.57
C LYS A 9 -2.66 1.77 9.42
N LEU A 10 -2.34 1.42 8.18
CA LEU A 10 -3.02 1.97 7.01
C LEU A 10 -4.46 1.46 6.93
N LEU A 11 -4.69 0.16 7.14
CA LEU A 11 -6.03 -0.44 7.12
C LEU A 11 -6.97 0.19 8.15
N GLN A 12 -6.47 0.44 9.37
CA GLN A 12 -7.21 1.13 10.43
C GLN A 12 -7.56 2.57 10.04
N GLU A 13 -6.64 3.27 9.38
CA GLU A 13 -6.84 4.65 8.95
C GLU A 13 -7.93 4.78 7.88
N ILE A 14 -7.93 3.89 6.89
CA ILE A 14 -8.93 3.90 5.81
C ILE A 14 -10.24 3.19 6.19
N LYS A 15 -10.32 2.64 7.42
CA LYS A 15 -11.46 1.87 7.93
C LYS A 15 -11.89 0.74 6.97
N ALA A 16 -10.92 0.08 6.35
CA ALA A 16 -11.21 -0.98 5.37
C ALA A 16 -11.85 -2.19 6.07
N PRO A 17 -12.94 -2.76 5.51
CA PRO A 17 -13.54 -3.96 6.05
C PRO A 17 -12.63 -5.18 5.76
N VAL A 18 -12.48 -6.05 6.77
CA VAL A 18 -11.60 -7.23 6.71
C VAL A 18 -11.98 -8.20 5.58
N THR A 19 -13.24 -8.17 5.12
CA THR A 19 -13.75 -8.95 3.97
C THR A 19 -13.14 -8.56 2.62
N ASP A 20 -12.49 -7.41 2.50
CA ASP A 20 -11.83 -6.99 1.26
C ASP A 20 -10.42 -7.59 1.11
N LEU A 21 -9.94 -8.32 2.12
CA LEU A 21 -8.66 -9.02 2.08
C LEU A 21 -8.81 -10.30 1.25
N LYS A 22 -8.31 -10.28 0.02
CA LYS A 22 -8.22 -11.48 -0.83
C LYS A 22 -7.00 -12.32 -0.48
N ASP A 23 -7.16 -13.64 -0.55
CA ASP A 23 -6.02 -14.56 -0.58
C ASP A 23 -5.12 -14.24 -1.78
N LEU A 24 -3.82 -14.14 -1.51
CA LEU A 24 -2.82 -13.77 -2.49
C LEU A 24 -2.64 -14.92 -3.48
N SER A 25 -2.98 -14.71 -4.75
CA SER A 25 -2.44 -15.54 -5.82
C SER A 25 -1.04 -15.02 -6.17
N PRO A 26 -0.05 -15.90 -6.39
CA PRO A 26 1.32 -15.50 -6.74
C PRO A 26 1.44 -14.92 -8.16
N ASP A 27 0.33 -14.49 -8.78
CA ASP A 27 0.36 -13.98 -10.13
C ASP A 27 0.94 -12.57 -10.17
N ASN A 28 2.17 -12.47 -10.68
CA ASN A 28 2.91 -11.23 -10.88
C ASN A 28 2.65 -10.58 -12.25
N SER A 29 1.54 -10.93 -12.92
CA SER A 29 1.12 -10.28 -14.17
C SER A 29 0.94 -8.75 -14.01
N GLY A 30 1.07 -7.98 -15.10
CA GLY A 30 0.89 -6.53 -15.07
C GLY A 30 1.98 -5.75 -14.30
N LEU A 31 1.60 -4.81 -13.42
CA LEU A 31 2.55 -4.00 -12.62
C LEU A 31 3.06 -4.71 -11.35
N GLY A 32 2.74 -6.00 -11.17
CA GLY A 32 3.09 -6.77 -9.98
C GLY A 32 2.45 -6.30 -8.67
N ASN A 33 2.96 -6.83 -7.56
CA ASN A 33 2.54 -6.52 -6.19
C ASN A 33 3.30 -5.34 -5.60
N TRP A 34 2.66 -4.66 -4.65
CA TRP A 34 3.18 -3.46 -4.02
C TRP A 34 2.90 -3.44 -2.54
N TYR A 35 3.82 -2.90 -1.76
CA TYR A 35 3.57 -2.55 -0.36
C TYR A 35 3.10 -1.11 -0.26
N CYS A 36 2.11 -0.85 0.59
CA CYS A 36 1.66 0.51 0.90
C CYS A 36 1.68 0.76 2.42
N ASN A 37 2.33 1.84 2.82
CA ASN A 37 2.52 2.20 4.22
C ASN A 37 2.07 3.64 4.49
N LEU A 38 1.47 3.85 5.66
CA LEU A 38 1.11 5.17 6.17
C LEU A 38 2.23 5.74 7.06
N PHE A 39 2.80 6.87 6.64
CA PHE A 39 3.79 7.61 7.43
C PHE A 39 3.41 9.10 7.55
N ARG A 40 4.12 9.83 8.40
CA ARG A 40 3.96 11.27 8.57
C ARG A 40 5.20 12.00 8.10
N PHE A 41 5.00 13.00 7.25
CA PHE A 41 6.06 13.88 6.76
C PHE A 41 5.55 15.32 6.77
N ASN A 42 6.32 16.26 7.32
CA ASN A 42 5.92 17.66 7.50
C ASN A 42 4.51 17.81 8.11
N ARG A 43 4.25 17.05 9.19
CA ARG A 43 2.97 17.02 9.93
C ARG A 43 1.76 16.56 9.11
N ARG A 44 1.94 16.09 7.87
CA ARG A 44 0.89 15.54 7.01
C ARG A 44 1.00 14.03 6.90
N LYS A 45 -0.13 13.36 6.72
CA LYS A 45 -0.18 11.93 6.41
C LYS A 45 0.22 11.73 4.95
N CYS A 46 1.10 10.76 4.73
CA CYS A 46 1.64 10.41 3.43
C CYS A 46 1.55 8.89 3.24
N LEU A 47 1.40 8.46 1.99
CA LEU A 47 1.42 7.06 1.61
C LEU A 47 2.70 6.79 0.83
N ILE A 48 3.45 5.77 1.20
CA ILE A 48 4.60 5.30 0.45
C ILE A 48 4.28 3.95 -0.19
N PHE A 49 4.60 3.84 -1.47
CA PHE A 49 4.39 2.66 -2.29
C PHE A 49 5.76 2.11 -2.71
N THR A 50 5.95 0.80 -2.55
CA THR A 50 7.17 0.11 -2.97
C THR A 50 6.80 -1.15 -3.74
N ASN A 51 7.28 -1.28 -4.97
CA ASN A 51 7.08 -2.48 -5.77
C ASN A 51 7.84 -3.66 -5.15
N GLU A 52 7.20 -4.82 -5.06
CA GLU A 52 7.76 -6.01 -4.41
C GLU A 52 9.04 -6.53 -5.09
N LEU A 53 9.08 -6.51 -6.43
CA LEU A 53 10.18 -7.11 -7.20
C LEU A 53 11.31 -6.11 -7.48
N THR A 54 10.96 -4.90 -7.92
CA THR A 54 11.92 -3.91 -8.42
C THR A 54 12.43 -2.96 -7.35
N LEU A 55 11.80 -2.96 -6.17
CA LEU A 55 12.03 -1.98 -5.09
C LEU A 55 11.79 -0.51 -5.50
N TYR A 56 11.25 -0.28 -6.70
CA TYR A 56 10.87 1.06 -7.14
C TYR A 56 9.88 1.65 -6.14
N THR A 57 10.20 2.84 -5.64
CA THR A 57 9.52 3.46 -4.51
C THR A 57 9.14 4.89 -4.82
N PHE A 58 7.89 5.25 -4.52
CA PHE A 58 7.39 6.62 -4.57
C PHE A 58 6.44 6.88 -3.41
N PHE A 59 6.18 8.15 -3.09
CA PHE A 59 5.20 8.48 -2.05
C PHE A 59 4.28 9.61 -2.49
N ILE A 60 3.06 9.59 -1.97
CA ILE A 60 2.05 10.63 -2.16
C ILE A 60 2.04 11.50 -0.90
N TYR A 61 2.28 12.80 -1.10
CA TYR A 61 2.29 13.79 -0.04
C TYR A 61 0.88 14.35 0.20
N GLY A 62 0.46 14.45 1.47
CA GLY A 62 -0.74 15.19 1.85
C GLY A 62 -2.06 14.55 1.41
N VAL A 63 -2.20 13.24 1.63
CA VAL A 63 -3.43 12.49 1.27
C VAL A 63 -4.61 12.72 2.22
N MET A 64 -4.39 13.39 3.35
CA MET A 64 -5.37 13.77 4.38
C MET A 64 -4.95 15.06 5.07
#